data_AF-G0MLX4-F1
#
_entry.id   AF-G0MLX4-F1
#
_cell.length_a   1.000
_cell.length_b   1.000
_cell.length_c   1.000
_cell.angle_alpha   90.00
_cell.angle_beta   90.00
_cell.angle_gamma   90.00
#
_symmetry.space_group_name_H-M   'P 1'
#
loop_
_entity.id
_entity.type
_entity.pdbx_description
1 polymer ?
#
loop_
_entity_poly.entity_id
_entity_poly.type
_entity_poly.pdbx_seq_one_letter_code
_entity_poly.pdbx_strand_id
1 'polypeptide(L)'
;MHFFLWILWMLALGKCESEVKAKIFGKWMETSILEEISENIFNQNENLFWKFMDLASEEKNLDSARSIYNHGISTASKMLSPSDMDLLKFSLSTRLMSPRIEVYRQIAKKWKIEKCPTSFFVCGSQIKCDINDLNIRKYDRSDEEIFQFDHIYPVNSKAERTIFIYGVLGSKDLQKNIDDAKSFIKVIDNFRFVFRHLPRNSNSTISLSGFGVELALKNTEYKAVDSSSQELPENLHGLNFKTLVNLHSERQKELESLRENLEKLGEIVPLKGWQLKNLGYKVCEKMRSGMELEDIEELIQDFPMHARTISHQPLNETILKSIKKFQKNLEAAGIENGQNLLAINGRIITKTDSQINIFSLIEIMKEEKKTLDQIVEMGFGGENIDYTKLMSLVDFSPVDLSGYAFDYREAKPEFLNNMESTLGVYKSLHLLLQPFPPGQIRPISRNIFNVIVFIDPFDSNDFLFRKIQEYLKSGVYIRFGVVAIFDEKKKGMSLEEAVKSKEAEPEKMRIWGSKEKLLDAIKYTCVEKSKRSAAAGLDSNPGILLGFHPC
;
A
#
# COMPACT_ATOMS: atom_id res chain seq x y z
N MET A 1 54.84 34.73 -2.94
CA MET A 1 54.17 33.85 -1.96
C MET A 1 52.81 34.40 -1.52
N HIS A 2 52.70 35.66 -1.10
CA HIS A 2 51.41 36.24 -0.67
C HIS A 2 50.33 36.32 -1.76
N PHE A 3 50.70 36.55 -3.02
CA PHE A 3 49.73 36.58 -4.13
C PHE A 3 49.08 35.21 -4.39
N PHE A 4 49.86 34.13 -4.27
CA PHE A 4 49.37 32.75 -4.41
C PHE A 4 48.45 32.35 -3.25
N LEU A 5 48.78 32.77 -2.02
CA LEU A 5 47.94 32.59 -0.84
C LEU A 5 46.60 33.35 -0.97
N TRP A 6 46.62 34.54 -1.56
CA TRP A 6 45.41 35.33 -1.78
C TRP A 6 44.50 34.74 -2.85
N ILE A 7 45.07 34.18 -3.93
CA ILE A 7 44.32 33.44 -4.95
C ILE A 7 43.75 32.14 -4.38
N LEU A 8 44.51 31.40 -3.56
CA LEU A 8 44.00 30.22 -2.86
C LEU A 8 42.86 30.56 -1.91
N TRP A 9 42.95 31.71 -1.22
CA TRP A 9 41.91 32.17 -0.31
C TRP A 9 40.64 32.62 -1.05
N MET A 10 40.78 33.29 -2.20
CA MET A 10 39.67 33.65 -3.08
C MET A 10 39.01 32.43 -3.74
N LEU A 11 39.79 31.40 -4.11
CA LEU A 11 39.27 30.13 -4.61
C LEU A 11 38.54 29.33 -3.51
N ALA A 12 39.01 29.41 -2.26
CA ALA A 12 38.36 28.77 -1.12
C ALA A 12 37.06 29.48 -0.70
N LEU A 13 36.99 30.81 -0.85
CA LEU A 13 35.79 31.62 -0.57
C LEU A 13 34.75 31.58 -1.73
N GLY A 14 35.15 31.13 -2.92
CA GLY A 14 34.31 31.13 -4.13
C GLY A 14 33.37 29.94 -4.31
N LYS A 15 33.41 28.92 -3.45
CA LYS A 15 32.43 27.83 -3.47
C LYS A 15 31.19 28.21 -2.66
N CYS A 16 30.41 29.16 -3.19
CA CYS A 16 29.02 29.30 -2.79
C CYS A 16 28.20 28.40 -3.73
N GLU A 17 28.08 27.12 -3.38
CA GLU A 17 27.24 26.19 -4.12
C GLU A 17 25.78 26.66 -4.04
N SER A 18 25.14 26.77 -5.20
CA SER A 18 23.75 27.21 -5.29
C SER A 18 22.84 26.05 -4.85
N GLU A 19 22.23 26.16 -3.67
CA GLU A 19 21.40 25.09 -3.11
C GLU A 19 19.93 25.27 -3.51
N VAL A 20 19.30 24.20 -4.01
CA VAL A 20 17.85 24.15 -4.28
C VAL A 20 17.15 23.43 -3.14
N LYS A 21 16.23 24.12 -2.44
CA LYS A 21 15.45 23.56 -1.33
C LYS A 21 14.00 23.31 -1.74
N ALA A 22 13.55 22.07 -1.61
CA ALA A 22 12.15 21.70 -1.79
C ALA A 22 11.54 21.24 -0.45
N LYS A 23 10.30 21.65 -0.18
CA LYS A 23 9.52 21.23 1.00
C LYS A 23 8.08 20.98 0.59
N ILE A 24 7.46 19.93 1.14
CA ILE A 24 6.06 19.60 0.92
C ILE A 24 5.32 19.72 2.25
N PHE A 25 4.18 20.42 2.22
CA PHE A 25 3.31 20.61 3.37
C PHE A 25 1.95 19.94 3.15
N GLY A 26 1.39 19.36 4.21
CA GLY A 26 0.04 18.81 4.24
C GLY A 26 -1.02 19.92 4.24
N LYS A 27 -2.26 19.55 3.86
CA LYS A 27 -3.41 20.47 3.90
C LYS A 27 -4.00 20.67 5.30
N TRP A 28 -3.51 19.92 6.28
CA TRP A 28 -3.98 19.95 7.66
C TRP A 28 -2.92 20.48 8.62
N MET A 29 -3.39 20.89 9.79
CA MET A 29 -2.55 21.47 10.84
C MET A 29 -1.77 20.40 11.58
N GLU A 30 -0.64 20.80 12.18
CA GLU A 30 0.23 19.94 12.96
C GLU A 30 -0.55 19.08 13.98
N THR A 31 -0.23 17.80 14.02
CA THR A 31 -0.84 16.79 14.90
C THR A 31 0.06 16.52 16.11
N SER A 32 -0.53 16.09 17.22
CA SER A 32 0.24 15.77 18.43
C SER A 32 1.02 14.48 18.23
N ILE A 33 2.33 14.54 18.49
CA ILE A 33 3.21 13.36 18.44
C ILE A 33 2.73 12.28 19.41
N LEU A 34 2.20 12.66 20.59
CA LEU A 34 1.71 11.71 21.58
C LEU A 34 0.49 10.94 21.07
N GLU A 35 -0.40 11.61 20.32
CA GLU A 35 -1.57 10.99 19.71
C GLU A 35 -1.13 10.05 18.58
N GLU A 36 -0.19 10.48 17.72
CA GLU A 36 0.39 9.62 16.67
C GLU A 36 1.04 8.35 17.22
N ILE A 37 1.73 8.44 18.38
CA ILE A 37 2.27 7.27 19.08
C ILE A 37 1.14 6.33 19.51
N SER A 38 0.09 6.88 20.13
CA SER A 38 -1.04 6.07 20.60
C SER A 38 -1.75 5.33 19.47
N GLU A 39 -1.96 5.98 18.31
CA GLU A 39 -2.58 5.35 17.14
C GLU A 39 -1.71 4.25 16.53
N ASN A 40 -0.39 4.43 16.53
CA ASN A 40 0.50 3.39 16.04
C ASN A 40 0.48 2.17 16.97
N ILE A 41 0.44 2.39 18.29
CA ILE A 41 0.28 1.31 19.28
C ILE A 41 -1.07 0.60 19.13
N PHE A 42 -2.14 1.36 18.89
CA PHE A 42 -3.48 0.81 18.65
C PHE A 42 -3.50 -0.16 17.46
N ASN A 43 -2.84 0.22 16.35
CA ASN A 43 -2.73 -0.66 15.17
C ASN A 43 -2.00 -1.97 15.45
N GLN A 44 -1.09 -2.00 16.43
CA GLN A 44 -0.44 -3.24 16.86
C GLN A 44 -1.37 -4.06 17.77
N ASN A 45 -1.95 -3.43 18.80
CA ASN A 45 -2.82 -4.08 19.77
C ASN A 45 -3.72 -3.08 20.50
N GLU A 46 -5.04 -3.27 20.41
CA GLU A 46 -6.04 -2.41 21.06
C GLU A 46 -5.91 -2.38 22.59
N ASN A 47 -5.45 -3.47 23.22
CA ASN A 47 -5.25 -3.49 24.68
C ASN A 47 -4.04 -2.65 25.10
N LEU A 48 -2.99 -2.62 24.28
CA LEU A 48 -1.80 -1.79 24.54
C LEU A 48 -2.14 -0.30 24.43
N PHE A 49 -3.09 0.09 23.58
CA PHE A 49 -3.56 1.47 23.52
C PHE A 49 -4.10 1.96 24.86
N TRP A 50 -5.01 1.21 25.50
CA TRP A 50 -5.59 1.61 26.79
C TRP A 50 -4.55 1.67 27.90
N LYS A 51 -3.61 0.71 27.93
CA LYS A 51 -2.50 0.74 28.89
C LYS A 51 -1.53 1.90 28.63
N PHE A 52 -1.28 2.26 27.37
CA PHE A 52 -0.48 3.44 27.03
C PHE A 52 -1.17 4.74 27.48
N MET A 53 -2.48 4.85 27.28
CA MET A 53 -3.27 6.00 27.72
C MET A 53 -3.16 6.22 29.24
N ASP A 54 -3.28 5.14 30.02
CA ASP A 54 -3.20 5.20 31.48
C ASP A 54 -1.81 5.71 31.95
N LEU A 55 -0.73 5.24 31.32
CA LEU A 55 0.65 5.64 31.66
C LEU A 55 1.01 7.05 31.15
N ALA A 56 0.50 7.44 29.98
CA ALA A 56 0.85 8.72 29.36
C ALA A 56 0.35 9.95 30.15
N SER A 57 -0.64 9.76 31.04
CA SER A 57 -1.23 10.83 31.87
C SER A 57 -0.43 11.16 33.14
N GLU A 58 0.58 10.37 33.49
CA GLU A 58 1.30 10.50 34.77
C GLU A 58 2.24 11.71 34.85
N GLU A 59 2.69 12.27 33.72
CA GLU A 59 3.76 13.27 33.69
C GLU A 59 3.27 14.72 33.60
N LYS A 60 3.76 15.57 34.52
CA LYS A 60 3.41 17.00 34.61
C LYS A 60 4.54 17.80 33.98
N ASN A 61 4.24 18.55 32.90
CA ASN A 61 5.08 19.54 32.17
C ASN A 61 5.57 19.09 30.78
N LEU A 62 4.64 19.05 29.83
CA LEU A 62 4.90 18.77 28.42
C LEU A 62 4.79 20.05 27.58
N ASP A 63 5.76 20.95 27.72
CA ASP A 63 5.67 22.30 27.12
C ASP A 63 6.33 22.39 25.74
N SER A 64 7.24 21.47 25.41
CA SER A 64 7.94 21.44 24.11
C SER A 64 7.64 20.16 23.32
N ALA A 65 7.67 20.26 21.99
CA ALA A 65 7.50 19.11 21.10
C ALA A 65 8.52 17.99 21.39
N ARG A 66 9.76 18.35 21.75
CA ARG A 66 10.79 17.40 22.16
C ARG A 66 10.48 16.70 23.49
N SER A 67 9.94 17.44 24.47
CA SER A 67 9.50 16.84 25.73
C SER A 67 8.36 15.85 25.50
N ILE A 68 7.36 16.23 24.69
CA ILE A 68 6.23 15.36 24.29
C ILE A 68 6.74 14.09 23.61
N TYR A 69 7.66 14.21 22.66
CA TYR A 69 8.28 13.07 21.99
C TYR A 69 9.01 12.15 22.97
N ASN A 70 9.90 12.71 23.80
CA ASN A 70 10.69 11.92 24.75
C ASN A 70 9.79 11.19 25.77
N HIS A 71 8.75 11.86 26.27
CA HIS A 71 7.76 11.26 27.16
C HIS A 71 7.01 10.11 26.48
N GLY A 72 6.50 10.34 25.27
CA GLY A 72 5.79 9.32 24.51
C GLY A 72 6.65 8.09 24.21
N ILE A 73 7.91 8.31 23.83
CA ILE A 73 8.88 7.23 23.57
C ILE A 73 9.25 6.47 24.85
N SER A 74 9.50 7.17 25.96
CA SER A 74 9.78 6.58 27.27
C SER A 74 8.60 5.74 27.78
N THR A 75 7.38 6.22 27.54
CA THR A 75 6.15 5.50 27.90
C THR A 75 5.97 4.26 27.02
N ALA A 76 6.15 4.39 25.71
CA ALA A 76 6.04 3.29 24.75
C ALA A 76 7.08 2.19 25.01
N SER A 77 8.32 2.57 25.39
CA SER A 77 9.40 1.60 25.66
C SER A 77 9.15 0.71 26.87
N LYS A 78 8.22 1.08 27.77
CA LYS A 78 7.80 0.22 28.89
C LYS A 78 6.91 -0.95 28.43
N MET A 79 6.43 -0.91 27.19
CA MET A 79 5.40 -1.82 26.68
C MET A 79 5.75 -2.48 25.35
N LEU A 80 6.61 -1.86 24.54
CA LEU A 80 7.01 -2.32 23.21
C LEU A 80 8.40 -2.97 23.21
N SER A 81 8.62 -3.89 22.27
CA SER A 81 9.94 -4.49 22.04
C SER A 81 10.92 -3.48 21.39
N PRO A 82 12.25 -3.69 21.46
CA PRO A 82 13.21 -2.83 20.79
C PRO A 82 12.94 -2.65 19.29
N SER A 83 12.57 -3.73 18.59
CA SER A 83 12.23 -3.69 17.16
C SER A 83 10.94 -2.90 16.89
N ASP A 84 9.93 -3.02 17.75
CA ASP A 84 8.71 -2.21 17.66
C ASP A 84 9.00 -0.73 17.88
N MET A 85 9.94 -0.41 18.78
CA MET A 85 10.36 0.97 19.01
C MET A 85 11.02 1.58 17.78
N ASP A 86 11.80 0.82 17.02
CA ASP A 86 12.42 1.34 15.79
C ASP A 86 11.39 1.52 14.67
N LEU A 87 10.43 0.60 14.52
CA LEU A 87 9.28 0.78 13.62
C LEU A 87 8.40 1.96 14.05
N LEU A 88 8.24 2.18 15.35
CA LEU A 88 7.52 3.33 15.90
C LEU A 88 8.22 4.64 15.52
N LYS A 89 9.53 4.75 15.77
CA LYS A 89 10.31 5.94 15.38
C LYS A 89 10.22 6.20 13.87
N PHE A 90 10.29 5.15 13.06
CA PHE A 90 10.17 5.27 11.61
C PHE A 90 8.77 5.71 11.16
N SER A 91 7.72 5.20 11.82
CA SER A 91 6.34 5.65 11.60
C SER A 91 6.13 7.11 12.01
N LEU A 92 6.83 7.60 13.04
CA LEU A 92 6.76 8.99 13.50
C LEU A 92 7.54 9.94 12.58
N SER A 93 8.72 9.55 12.10
CA SER A 93 9.50 10.36 11.16
C SER A 93 8.79 10.53 9.81
N THR A 94 7.99 9.53 9.43
CA THR A 94 7.16 9.55 8.23
C THR A 94 5.77 10.19 8.42
N ARG A 95 5.41 10.60 9.65
CA ARG A 95 4.09 11.15 10.00
C ARG A 95 2.92 10.25 9.58
N LEU A 96 3.12 8.92 9.55
CA LEU A 96 2.18 7.94 9.01
C LEU A 96 0.78 8.02 9.66
N MET A 97 0.72 8.29 10.97
CA MET A 97 -0.55 8.35 11.73
C MET A 97 -1.22 9.74 11.71
N SER A 98 -0.56 10.77 11.19
CA SER A 98 -1.09 12.14 11.18
C SER A 98 -2.45 12.28 10.45
N PRO A 99 -2.67 11.65 9.28
CA PRO A 99 -3.97 11.71 8.61
C PRO A 99 -5.12 11.15 9.46
N ARG A 100 -4.86 10.11 10.27
CA ARG A 100 -5.87 9.52 11.17
C ARG A 100 -6.26 10.48 12.29
N ILE A 101 -5.28 11.17 12.87
CA ILE A 101 -5.56 12.23 13.86
C ILE A 101 -6.38 13.38 13.25
N GLU A 102 -6.11 13.73 11.99
CA GLU A 102 -6.91 14.74 11.27
C GLU A 102 -8.35 14.27 11.06
N VAL A 103 -8.61 12.98 10.82
CA VAL A 103 -9.98 12.46 10.73
C VAL A 103 -10.75 12.73 12.02
N TYR A 104 -10.16 12.45 13.19
CA TYR A 104 -10.80 12.79 14.47
C TYR A 104 -11.03 14.30 14.64
N ARG A 105 -10.08 15.14 14.19
CA ARG A 105 -10.26 16.61 14.17
C ARG A 105 -11.51 17.00 13.40
N GLN A 106 -11.70 16.44 12.21
CA GLN A 106 -12.85 16.75 11.34
C GLN A 106 -14.16 16.25 11.93
N ILE A 107 -14.16 15.08 12.57
CA ILE A 107 -15.33 14.57 13.30
C ILE A 107 -15.68 15.51 14.47
N ALA A 108 -14.68 15.93 15.26
CA ALA A 108 -14.88 16.78 16.43
C ALA A 108 -15.42 18.18 16.08
N LYS A 109 -15.09 18.73 14.90
CA LYS A 109 -15.62 20.03 14.43
C LYS A 109 -17.15 20.11 14.37
N LYS A 110 -17.85 18.97 14.25
CA LYS A 110 -19.32 18.90 14.23
C LYS A 110 -19.94 19.47 15.51
N TRP A 111 -19.24 19.36 16.65
CA TRP A 111 -19.81 19.60 17.99
C TRP A 111 -19.71 21.04 18.50
N LYS A 112 -19.13 21.98 17.73
CA LYS A 112 -18.99 23.43 18.07
C LYS A 112 -18.81 23.69 19.58
N ILE A 113 -17.64 23.34 20.10
CA ILE A 113 -17.38 23.28 21.54
C ILE A 113 -17.12 24.69 22.10
N GLU A 114 -18.04 25.19 22.94
CA GLU A 114 -17.85 26.43 23.71
C GLU A 114 -17.49 26.16 25.18
N LYS A 115 -17.81 24.96 25.69
CA LYS A 115 -17.60 24.54 27.08
C LYS A 115 -16.80 23.24 27.09
N CYS A 116 -15.78 23.17 27.96
CA CYS A 116 -14.90 22.01 28.20
C CYS A 116 -13.84 21.78 27.11
N PRO A 117 -12.72 22.53 27.18
CA PRO A 117 -11.71 22.58 26.13
C PRO A 117 -10.81 21.34 26.07
N THR A 118 -10.76 20.53 27.13
CA THR A 118 -9.82 19.41 27.28
C THR A 118 -10.46 18.05 27.02
N SER A 119 -11.68 17.83 27.51
CA SER A 119 -12.45 16.61 27.24
C SER A 119 -13.95 16.81 27.47
N PHE A 120 -14.77 16.03 26.78
CA PHE A 120 -16.23 16.01 26.92
C PHE A 120 -16.83 14.68 26.46
N PHE A 121 -18.03 14.39 26.93
CA PHE A 121 -18.86 13.25 26.57
C PHE A 121 -19.93 13.66 25.59
N VAL A 122 -20.22 12.77 24.64
CA VAL A 122 -21.36 12.85 23.72
C VAL A 122 -22.22 11.60 23.84
N CYS A 123 -23.52 11.80 24.05
CA CYS A 123 -24.51 10.72 24.10
C CYS A 123 -25.79 11.21 23.41
N GLY A 124 -26.03 10.73 22.19
CA GLY A 124 -27.07 11.27 21.32
C GLY A 124 -26.81 12.76 21.03
N SER A 125 -27.79 13.62 21.30
CA SER A 125 -27.65 15.07 21.15
C SER A 125 -27.06 15.79 22.39
N GLN A 126 -26.68 15.05 23.44
CA GLN A 126 -26.19 15.64 24.69
C GLN A 126 -24.67 15.76 24.68
N ILE A 127 -24.17 16.96 24.97
CA ILE A 127 -22.74 17.24 25.18
C ILE A 127 -22.56 17.66 26.64
N LYS A 128 -21.73 16.92 27.39
CA LYS A 128 -21.47 17.17 28.82
C LYS A 128 -20.00 16.97 29.15
N CYS A 129 -19.54 17.60 30.23
CA CYS A 129 -18.13 17.54 30.62
C CYS A 129 -17.86 16.45 31.65
N ASP A 130 -18.88 16.09 32.42
CA ASP A 130 -18.87 15.04 33.42
C ASP A 130 -19.92 13.99 33.02
N ILE A 131 -19.62 12.72 33.29
CA ILE A 131 -20.49 11.59 32.99
C ILE A 131 -21.79 11.65 33.80
N ASN A 132 -21.74 12.20 35.02
CA ASN A 132 -22.89 12.28 35.92
C ASN A 132 -24.00 13.21 35.40
N ASP A 133 -23.64 14.16 34.54
CA ASP A 133 -24.58 15.10 33.94
C ASP A 133 -25.30 14.53 32.71
N LEU A 134 -24.92 13.33 32.24
CA LEU A 134 -25.53 12.69 31.08
C LEU A 134 -26.85 12.02 31.47
N ASN A 135 -27.92 12.37 30.76
CA ASN A 135 -29.19 11.67 30.93
C ASN A 135 -29.25 10.40 30.08
N ILE A 136 -28.78 9.29 30.66
CA ILE A 136 -28.67 7.98 30.02
C ILE A 136 -30.03 7.32 29.72
N ARG A 137 -31.11 7.76 30.39
CA ARG A 137 -32.46 7.18 30.20
C ARG A 137 -33.13 7.68 28.91
N LYS A 138 -32.75 8.87 28.42
CA LYS A 138 -33.16 9.39 27.10
C LYS A 138 -32.11 9.01 26.05
N TYR A 139 -31.79 7.72 25.98
CA TYR A 139 -30.91 7.21 24.94
C TYR A 139 -31.71 7.12 23.63
N ASP A 140 -31.66 8.17 22.81
CA ASP A 140 -31.87 7.98 21.38
C ASP A 140 -30.68 7.16 20.86
N ARG A 141 -30.94 6.13 20.04
CA ARG A 141 -29.87 5.41 19.35
C ARG A 141 -28.96 6.46 18.73
N SER A 142 -27.69 6.45 19.10
CA SER A 142 -26.75 7.46 18.63
C SER A 142 -26.74 7.43 17.10
N ASP A 143 -27.13 8.54 16.47
CA ASP A 143 -26.95 8.74 15.02
C ASP A 143 -25.46 8.75 14.63
N GLU A 144 -24.56 8.73 15.61
CA GLU A 144 -23.13 8.59 15.39
C GLU A 144 -22.74 7.17 15.00
N GLU A 145 -22.23 7.08 13.78
CA GLU A 145 -21.56 5.89 13.28
C GLU A 145 -20.26 5.63 14.06
N ILE A 146 -20.03 4.36 14.38
CA ILE A 146 -18.78 3.87 14.94
C ILE A 146 -17.92 3.39 13.78
N PHE A 147 -16.72 3.94 13.68
CA PHE A 147 -15.77 3.61 12.63
C PHE A 147 -14.87 2.45 13.07
N GLN A 148 -14.30 1.72 12.10
CA GLN A 148 -13.36 0.62 12.38
C GLN A 148 -12.11 1.07 13.13
N PHE A 149 -11.75 2.34 13.00
CA PHE A 149 -10.59 2.93 13.65
C PHE A 149 -10.89 3.52 15.04
N ASP A 150 -12.15 3.51 15.49
CA ASP A 150 -12.54 4.05 16.80
C ASP A 150 -12.06 3.16 17.96
N HIS A 151 -11.70 3.78 19.08
CA HIS A 151 -11.21 3.07 20.27
C HIS A 151 -12.38 2.63 21.15
N ILE A 152 -12.75 1.36 21.09
CA ILE A 152 -13.89 0.80 21.85
C ILE A 152 -13.43 0.23 23.19
N TYR A 153 -14.17 0.54 24.25
CA TYR A 153 -14.02 -0.08 25.56
C TYR A 153 -15.36 -0.59 26.12
N PRO A 154 -15.43 -1.83 26.65
CA PRO A 154 -14.40 -2.86 26.62
C PRO A 154 -14.06 -3.34 25.20
N VAL A 155 -12.83 -3.81 24.98
CA VAL A 155 -12.38 -4.35 23.69
C VAL A 155 -13.30 -5.49 23.26
N ASN A 156 -13.73 -5.50 21.99
CA ASN A 156 -14.71 -6.44 21.43
C ASN A 156 -16.10 -6.46 22.11
N SER A 157 -16.54 -5.33 22.68
CA SER A 157 -17.87 -5.24 23.31
C SER A 157 -19.03 -5.41 22.31
N LYS A 158 -19.98 -6.28 22.67
CA LYS A 158 -21.26 -6.51 21.98
C LYS A 158 -22.38 -5.57 22.45
N ALA A 159 -22.08 -4.59 23.30
CA ALA A 159 -23.07 -3.66 23.82
C ALA A 159 -23.70 -2.81 22.70
N GLU A 160 -25.01 -2.57 22.80
CA GLU A 160 -25.75 -1.80 21.80
C GLU A 160 -25.67 -0.29 22.06
N ARG A 161 -25.51 0.12 23.31
CA ARG A 161 -25.49 1.55 23.69
C ARG A 161 -24.07 2.06 23.79
N THR A 162 -23.82 3.19 23.14
CA THR A 162 -22.50 3.78 23.00
C THR A 162 -22.46 5.22 23.55
N ILE A 163 -21.45 5.52 24.35
CA ILE A 163 -21.08 6.87 24.80
C ILE A 163 -19.78 7.26 24.11
N PHE A 164 -19.72 8.43 23.49
CA PHE A 164 -18.49 8.92 22.87
C PHE A 164 -17.74 9.85 23.83
N ILE A 165 -16.43 9.70 23.92
CA ILE A 165 -15.54 10.52 24.74
C ILE A 165 -14.55 11.18 23.80
N TYR A 166 -14.56 12.50 23.78
CA TYR A 166 -13.56 13.28 23.06
C TYR A 166 -12.60 13.88 24.07
N GLY A 167 -11.30 13.80 23.81
CA GLY A 167 -10.35 14.50 24.66
C GLY A 167 -8.91 14.55 24.18
N VAL A 168 -8.18 15.49 24.76
CA VAL A 168 -6.76 15.72 24.50
C VAL A 168 -5.96 14.67 25.30
N LEU A 169 -5.21 13.83 24.59
CA LEU A 169 -4.38 12.80 25.23
C LEU A 169 -3.32 13.44 26.15
N GLY A 170 -3.11 12.84 27.33
CA GLY A 170 -2.18 13.33 28.35
C GLY A 170 -2.75 14.43 29.25
N SER A 171 -4.04 14.79 29.12
CA SER A 171 -4.70 15.70 30.05
C SER A 171 -5.27 14.95 31.27
N LYS A 172 -5.15 15.55 32.46
CA LYS A 172 -5.70 14.97 33.70
C LYS A 172 -7.22 14.85 33.67
N ASP A 173 -7.88 15.82 33.03
CA ASP A 173 -9.34 15.83 32.87
C ASP A 173 -9.80 14.60 32.08
N LEU A 174 -9.07 14.26 31.00
CA LEU A 174 -9.38 13.07 30.21
C LEU A 174 -9.17 11.79 31.05
N GLN A 175 -8.08 11.68 31.80
CA GLN A 175 -7.84 10.50 32.63
C GLN A 175 -8.97 10.28 33.63
N LYS A 176 -9.37 11.35 34.34
CA LYS A 176 -10.52 11.29 35.25
C LYS A 176 -11.79 10.83 34.52
N ASN A 177 -12.10 11.43 33.38
CA ASN A 177 -13.29 11.09 32.59
C ASN A 177 -13.28 9.64 32.08
N ILE A 178 -12.11 9.12 31.69
CA ILE A 178 -11.95 7.73 31.28
C ILE A 178 -12.13 6.78 32.47
N ASP A 179 -11.56 7.10 33.64
CA ASP A 179 -11.72 6.29 34.85
C ASP A 179 -13.18 6.28 35.33
N ASP A 180 -13.84 7.44 35.31
CA ASP A 180 -15.27 7.58 35.61
C ASP A 180 -16.10 6.73 34.63
N ALA A 181 -15.80 6.77 33.32
CA ALA A 181 -16.48 5.95 32.31
C ALA A 181 -16.22 4.44 32.49
N LYS A 182 -14.99 4.03 32.81
CA LYS A 182 -14.63 2.64 33.13
C LYS A 182 -15.40 2.15 34.36
N SER A 183 -15.55 2.98 35.38
CA SER A 183 -16.33 2.67 36.58
C SER A 183 -17.82 2.54 36.28
N PHE A 184 -18.34 3.44 35.43
CA PHE A 184 -19.75 3.50 35.05
C PHE A 184 -20.22 2.27 34.26
N ILE A 185 -19.43 1.81 33.30
CA ILE A 185 -19.75 0.59 32.52
C ILE A 185 -19.77 -0.67 33.40
N LYS A 186 -18.97 -0.72 34.47
CA LYS A 186 -19.02 -1.86 35.42
C LYS A 186 -20.32 -1.90 36.21
N VAL A 187 -20.99 -0.76 36.39
CA VAL A 187 -22.24 -0.64 37.15
C VAL A 187 -23.47 -0.79 36.26
N ILE A 188 -23.41 -0.30 35.02
CA ILE A 188 -24.54 -0.34 34.08
C ILE A 188 -24.24 -1.30 32.93
N ASP A 189 -24.96 -2.42 32.92
CA ASP A 189 -24.88 -3.41 31.85
C ASP A 189 -25.36 -2.83 30.49
N ASN A 190 -24.81 -3.38 29.40
CA ASN A 190 -25.13 -3.02 28.00
C ASN A 190 -24.70 -1.61 27.56
N PHE A 191 -23.63 -1.07 28.15
CA PHE A 191 -22.93 0.12 27.63
C PHE A 191 -21.51 -0.19 27.18
N ARG A 192 -21.08 0.47 26.11
CA ARG A 192 -19.68 0.65 25.72
C ARG A 192 -19.39 2.14 25.60
N PHE A 193 -18.13 2.53 25.75
CA PHE A 193 -17.70 3.86 25.35
C PHE A 193 -16.68 3.79 24.22
N VAL A 194 -16.66 4.85 23.42
CA VAL A 194 -15.73 5.04 22.31
C VAL A 194 -14.91 6.28 22.60
N PHE A 195 -13.58 6.17 22.56
CA PHE A 195 -12.70 7.32 22.68
C PHE A 195 -12.23 7.82 21.31
N ARG A 196 -12.29 9.14 21.12
CA ARG A 196 -11.82 9.87 19.94
C ARG A 196 -10.89 11.00 20.37
N HIS A 197 -9.81 11.20 19.64
CA HIS A 197 -8.87 12.28 19.93
C HIS A 197 -9.51 13.66 19.71
N LEU A 198 -9.22 14.59 20.63
CA LEU A 198 -9.47 16.00 20.45
C LEU A 198 -8.13 16.70 20.19
N PRO A 199 -7.73 16.90 18.93
CA PRO A 199 -6.40 17.44 18.64
C PRO A 199 -6.33 18.92 19.00
N ARG A 200 -5.18 19.34 19.54
CA ARG A 200 -4.92 20.75 19.83
C ARG A 200 -4.88 21.58 18.53
N ASN A 201 -5.40 22.80 18.61
CA ASN A 201 -5.29 23.76 17.52
C ASN A 201 -3.83 24.24 17.41
N SER A 202 -3.24 24.04 16.24
CA SER A 202 -1.92 24.56 15.86
C SER A 202 -2.07 25.48 14.65
N ASN A 203 -1.22 26.51 14.57
CA ASN A 203 -1.23 27.48 13.47
C ASN A 203 -0.30 27.09 12.31
N SER A 204 0.45 25.99 12.46
CA SER A 204 1.39 25.50 11.46
C SER A 204 0.84 24.27 10.74
N THR A 205 1.06 24.21 9.43
CA THR A 205 0.81 23.02 8.62
C THR A 205 1.91 21.99 8.82
N ILE A 206 1.56 20.72 8.73
CA ILE A 206 2.53 19.63 8.86
C ILE A 206 3.46 19.55 7.65
N SER A 207 4.76 19.34 7.91
CA SER A 207 5.72 18.98 6.85
C SER A 207 5.61 17.49 6.57
N LEU A 208 5.48 17.13 5.30
CA LEU A 208 5.41 15.73 4.88
C LEU A 208 6.80 15.20 4.54
N SER A 209 6.93 13.88 4.58
CA SER A 209 8.13 13.12 4.19
C SER A 209 7.72 11.91 3.34
N GLY A 210 8.69 11.19 2.79
CA GLY A 210 8.43 10.05 1.90
C GLY A 210 8.23 10.41 0.43
N PHE A 211 8.72 11.57 -0.01
CA PHE A 211 8.72 11.98 -1.42
C PHE A 211 10.15 12.07 -1.95
N GLY A 212 10.32 11.79 -3.24
CA GLY A 212 11.56 12.07 -3.98
C GLY A 212 11.49 13.42 -4.68
N VAL A 213 12.62 14.11 -4.78
CA VAL A 213 12.75 15.33 -5.59
C VAL A 213 13.69 15.00 -6.74
N GLU A 214 13.23 15.25 -7.96
CA GLU A 214 14.00 15.03 -9.16
C GLU A 214 14.38 16.37 -9.79
N LEU A 215 15.68 16.54 -10.08
CA LEU A 215 16.18 17.63 -10.91
C LEU A 215 16.44 17.10 -12.32
N ALA A 216 15.35 16.99 -13.10
CA ALA A 216 15.41 16.46 -14.46
C ALA A 216 16.16 17.42 -15.41
N LEU A 217 17.17 16.90 -16.10
CA LEU A 217 17.91 17.62 -17.13
C LEU A 217 17.06 17.70 -18.41
N LYS A 218 16.46 18.87 -18.69
CA LYS A 218 15.61 19.06 -19.87
C LYS A 218 16.39 19.07 -21.20
N ASN A 219 17.60 19.62 -21.21
CA ASN A 219 18.42 19.74 -22.42
C ASN A 219 19.71 18.92 -22.24
N THR A 220 19.67 17.64 -22.61
CA THR A 220 20.87 16.79 -22.70
C THR A 220 21.48 16.78 -24.11
N GLU A 221 20.81 17.39 -25.09
CA GLU A 221 21.07 17.22 -26.54
C GLU A 221 21.97 18.28 -27.19
N TYR A 222 22.30 19.39 -26.52
CA TYR A 222 23.21 20.37 -27.12
C TYR A 222 24.66 19.89 -26.99
N LYS A 223 25.12 19.17 -28.03
CA LYS A 223 26.49 18.70 -28.36
C LYS A 223 26.68 17.18 -28.42
N ALA A 224 25.70 16.42 -28.92
CA ALA A 224 26.08 15.28 -29.74
C ALA A 224 26.68 15.84 -31.05
N VAL A 225 27.95 16.27 -31.00
CA VAL A 225 28.67 16.74 -32.18
C VAL A 225 28.75 15.57 -33.14
N ASP A 226 28.07 15.70 -34.27
CA ASP A 226 28.17 14.77 -35.38
C ASP A 226 29.63 14.52 -35.70
N SER A 227 29.97 13.24 -35.77
CA SER A 227 31.29 12.69 -35.94
C SER A 227 31.85 12.93 -37.34
N SER A 228 32.15 14.19 -37.69
CA SER A 228 32.89 14.53 -38.92
C SER A 228 33.87 15.69 -38.79
N SER A 229 33.89 16.46 -37.69
CA SER A 229 34.91 17.48 -37.45
C SER A 229 35.56 17.30 -36.08
N GLN A 230 36.88 17.09 -36.07
CA GLN A 230 37.73 17.13 -34.88
C GLN A 230 37.88 18.58 -34.36
N GLU A 231 36.79 19.32 -34.19
CA GLU A 231 36.88 20.68 -33.68
C GLU A 231 36.75 20.69 -32.15
N LEU A 232 37.88 21.00 -31.52
CA LEU A 232 38.05 21.19 -30.08
C LEU A 232 37.10 22.31 -29.58
N PRO A 233 36.42 22.12 -28.43
CA PRO A 233 35.63 23.19 -27.83
C PRO A 233 36.53 24.38 -27.46
N GLU A 234 36.20 25.57 -27.96
CA GLU A 234 37.05 26.77 -27.87
C GLU A 234 37.15 27.39 -26.48
N ASN A 235 36.15 27.21 -25.62
CA ASN A 235 36.08 27.83 -24.29
C ASN A 235 35.66 26.82 -23.23
N LEU A 236 36.43 26.72 -22.16
CA LEU A 236 36.16 25.90 -20.98
C LEU A 236 36.28 26.80 -19.75
N HIS A 237 35.20 26.94 -18.96
CA HIS A 237 35.15 27.82 -17.76
C HIS A 237 35.66 29.26 -17.99
N GLY A 238 35.39 29.84 -19.16
CA GLY A 238 35.83 31.20 -19.52
C GLY A 238 37.28 31.31 -20.00
N LEU A 239 38.01 30.20 -20.14
CA LEU A 239 39.37 30.14 -20.68
C LEU A 239 39.36 29.66 -22.13
N ASN A 240 39.98 30.45 -23.03
CA ASN A 240 40.14 30.08 -24.44
C ASN A 240 41.46 29.30 -24.63
N PHE A 241 41.36 27.98 -24.73
CA PHE A 241 42.52 27.11 -24.85
C PHE A 241 43.23 27.24 -26.19
N LYS A 242 42.56 27.65 -27.29
CA LYS A 242 43.23 27.93 -28.56
C LYS A 242 44.19 29.12 -28.41
N THR A 243 43.74 30.19 -27.76
CA THR A 243 44.58 31.36 -27.49
C THR A 243 45.72 31.03 -26.52
N LEU A 244 45.46 30.26 -25.47
CA LEU A 244 46.47 29.88 -24.47
C LEU A 244 47.57 28.96 -25.04
N VAL A 245 47.21 28.01 -25.91
CA VAL A 245 48.17 27.13 -26.60
C VAL A 245 49.02 27.92 -27.60
N ASN A 246 48.45 28.92 -28.26
CA ASN A 246 49.18 29.81 -29.17
C ASN A 246 50.15 30.75 -28.43
N LEU A 247 49.79 31.22 -27.23
CA LEU A 247 50.62 32.13 -26.44
C LEU A 247 51.73 31.42 -25.63
N HIS A 248 51.49 30.16 -25.23
CA HIS A 248 52.41 29.39 -24.39
C HIS A 248 52.68 27.99 -24.98
N SER A 249 53.31 27.98 -26.16
CA SER A 249 53.69 26.76 -26.89
C SER A 249 54.62 25.82 -26.12
N GLU A 250 55.39 26.33 -25.15
CA GLU A 250 56.33 25.54 -24.34
C GLU A 250 55.66 24.76 -23.19
N ARG A 251 54.42 25.13 -22.79
CA ARG A 251 53.71 24.54 -21.63
C ARG A 251 52.50 23.70 -22.02
N GLN A 252 52.52 23.14 -23.23
CA GLN A 252 51.40 22.33 -23.75
C GLN A 252 50.97 21.19 -22.82
N LYS A 253 51.92 20.48 -22.20
CA LYS A 253 51.61 19.37 -21.26
C LYS A 253 50.89 19.83 -19.99
N GLU A 254 51.24 21.02 -19.49
CA GLU A 254 50.61 21.60 -18.29
C GLU A 254 49.22 22.15 -18.61
N LEU A 255 49.07 22.76 -19.79
CA LEU A 255 47.78 23.22 -20.33
C LEU A 255 46.82 22.07 -20.60
N GLU A 256 47.32 20.95 -21.10
CA GLU A 256 46.52 19.74 -21.33
C GLU A 256 46.08 19.11 -20.01
N SER A 257 46.97 19.04 -19.01
CA SER A 257 46.63 18.59 -17.64
C SER A 257 45.62 19.53 -16.96
N LEU A 258 45.79 20.84 -17.11
CA LEU A 258 44.85 21.84 -16.59
C LEU A 258 43.48 21.71 -17.26
N ARG A 259 43.45 21.48 -18.59
CA ARG A 259 42.23 21.21 -19.35
C ARG A 259 41.53 19.96 -18.84
N GLU A 260 42.26 18.86 -18.69
CA GLU A 260 41.71 17.62 -18.13
C GLU A 260 41.17 17.79 -16.71
N ASN A 261 41.78 18.65 -15.89
CA ASN A 261 41.32 18.92 -14.53
C ASN A 261 40.12 19.86 -14.48
N LEU A 262 40.04 20.85 -15.37
CA LEU A 262 38.89 21.74 -15.51
C LEU A 262 37.69 21.04 -16.15
N GLU A 263 37.91 20.10 -17.07
CA GLU A 263 36.87 19.24 -17.63
C GLU A 263 36.31 18.23 -16.60
N LYS A 264 37.05 17.94 -15.52
CA LYS A 264 36.59 17.12 -14.39
C LYS A 264 35.78 17.93 -13.37
N LEU A 265 35.77 19.27 -13.47
CA LEU A 265 35.11 20.15 -12.51
C LEU A 265 33.73 20.57 -13.01
N GLY A 266 32.70 20.03 -12.34
CA GLY A 266 31.43 20.71 -12.08
C GLY A 266 30.46 20.95 -13.24
N GLU A 267 30.78 20.60 -14.48
CA GLU A 267 29.85 20.76 -15.61
C GLU A 267 29.33 19.39 -16.06
N ILE A 268 28.00 19.24 -16.16
CA ILE A 268 27.37 18.03 -16.69
C ILE A 268 27.67 17.97 -18.19
N VAL A 269 28.66 17.15 -18.56
CA VAL A 269 29.10 17.02 -19.96
C VAL A 269 28.34 15.86 -20.62
N PRO A 270 27.77 16.06 -21.83
CA PRO A 270 27.13 14.99 -22.58
C PRO A 270 28.12 13.87 -22.93
N LEU A 271 27.68 12.62 -22.76
CA LEU A 271 28.45 11.42 -23.09
C LEU A 271 28.19 10.98 -24.53
N LYS A 272 29.21 10.40 -25.16
CA LYS A 272 29.08 9.76 -26.49
C LYS A 272 28.37 8.42 -26.36
N GLY A 273 27.64 7.99 -27.40
CA GLY A 273 26.86 6.74 -27.37
C GLY A 273 27.65 5.47 -26.99
N TRP A 274 28.92 5.38 -27.38
CA TRP A 274 29.78 4.24 -26.99
C TRP A 274 30.20 4.26 -25.52
N GLN A 275 30.24 5.44 -24.88
CA GLN A 275 30.55 5.59 -23.45
C GLN A 275 29.38 5.10 -22.57
N LEU A 276 28.15 5.20 -23.07
CA LEU A 276 26.94 4.77 -22.35
C LEU A 276 26.83 3.24 -22.25
N LYS A 277 27.22 2.50 -23.30
CA LYS A 277 27.01 1.05 -23.39
C LYS A 277 27.60 0.26 -22.22
N ASN A 278 28.77 0.68 -21.72
CA ASN A 278 29.46 -0.01 -20.64
C ASN A 278 29.41 0.74 -19.31
N LEU A 279 28.66 1.84 -19.23
CA LEU A 279 28.69 2.74 -18.08
C LEU A 279 28.23 2.01 -16.80
N GLY A 280 27.11 1.29 -16.85
CA GLY A 280 26.60 0.53 -15.70
C GLY A 280 27.64 -0.45 -15.12
N TYR A 281 28.37 -1.18 -15.98
CA TYR A 281 29.42 -2.10 -15.52
C TYR A 281 30.60 -1.38 -14.86
N LYS A 282 31.00 -0.22 -15.38
CA LYS A 282 32.07 0.60 -14.78
C LYS A 282 31.65 1.17 -13.43
N VAL A 283 30.39 1.55 -13.29
CA VAL A 283 29.81 2.00 -12.02
C VAL A 283 29.86 0.86 -10.99
N CYS A 284 29.44 -0.36 -11.37
CA CYS A 284 29.57 -1.52 -10.48
C CYS A 284 31.01 -1.82 -10.07
N GLU A 285 31.97 -1.65 -11.00
CA GLU A 285 33.39 -1.83 -10.69
C GLU A 285 33.89 -0.78 -9.68
N LYS A 286 33.45 0.48 -9.83
CA LYS A 286 33.72 1.54 -8.86
C LYS A 286 33.09 1.23 -7.50
N MET A 287 31.83 0.79 -7.45
CA MET A 287 31.14 0.38 -6.21
C MET A 287 31.90 -0.72 -5.47
N ARG A 288 32.45 -1.69 -6.22
CA ARG A 288 33.23 -2.78 -5.65
C ARG A 288 34.57 -2.33 -5.02
N SER A 289 35.11 -1.15 -5.36
CA SER A 289 36.42 -0.72 -4.85
C SER A 289 36.41 -0.25 -3.39
N GLY A 290 35.38 -0.59 -2.62
CA GLY A 290 35.30 -0.34 -1.18
C GLY A 290 34.56 0.94 -0.78
N MET A 291 33.60 1.38 -1.59
CA MET A 291 32.70 2.48 -1.20
C MET A 291 31.74 2.02 -0.09
N GLU A 292 31.48 2.89 0.88
CA GLU A 292 30.42 2.68 1.88
C GLU A 292 29.05 2.95 1.25
N LEU A 293 27.96 2.62 1.97
CA LEU A 293 26.62 2.77 1.42
C LEU A 293 26.27 4.25 1.18
N GLU A 294 26.75 5.13 2.04
CA GLU A 294 26.61 6.58 1.97
C GLU A 294 27.29 7.15 0.71
N ASP A 295 28.49 6.69 0.39
CA ASP A 295 29.22 7.09 -0.83
C ASP A 295 28.49 6.61 -2.10
N ILE A 296 27.88 5.42 -2.03
CA ILE A 296 27.08 4.86 -3.11
C ILE A 296 25.82 5.69 -3.32
N GLU A 297 25.18 6.12 -2.23
CA GLU A 297 24.00 6.99 -2.27
C GLU A 297 24.34 8.34 -2.92
N GLU A 298 25.40 9.02 -2.46
CA GLU A 298 25.86 10.29 -3.05
C GLU A 298 26.18 10.13 -4.54
N LEU A 299 26.88 9.05 -4.90
CA LEU A 299 27.23 8.75 -6.28
C LEU A 299 26.00 8.57 -7.18
N ILE A 300 24.95 7.92 -6.66
CA ILE A 300 23.72 7.64 -7.40
C ILE A 300 22.83 8.90 -7.47
N GLN A 301 22.76 9.71 -6.40
CA GLN A 301 22.00 10.96 -6.37
C GLN A 301 22.53 11.96 -7.40
N ASP A 302 23.85 12.14 -7.46
CA ASP A 302 24.50 13.08 -8.38
C ASP A 302 25.12 12.38 -9.60
N PHE A 303 24.54 11.24 -10.00
CA PHE A 303 25.08 10.38 -11.06
C PHE A 303 25.46 11.13 -12.36
N PRO A 304 24.65 12.07 -12.89
CA PRO A 304 25.01 12.81 -14.10
C PRO A 304 26.34 13.57 -14.00
N MET A 305 26.71 14.04 -12.81
CA MET A 305 27.99 14.72 -12.58
C MET A 305 29.18 13.74 -12.60
N HIS A 306 28.97 12.52 -12.11
CA HIS A 306 30.04 11.51 -12.02
C HIS A 306 30.19 10.65 -13.28
N ALA A 307 29.15 10.60 -14.13
CA ALA A 307 29.08 9.71 -15.28
C ALA A 307 30.29 9.83 -16.23
N ARG A 308 30.80 11.06 -16.46
CA ARG A 308 31.98 11.30 -17.29
C ARG A 308 33.24 10.67 -16.72
N THR A 309 33.54 10.95 -15.45
CA THR A 309 34.71 10.40 -14.75
C THR A 309 34.71 8.88 -14.78
N ILE A 310 33.54 8.26 -14.56
CA ILE A 310 33.39 6.81 -14.57
C ILE A 310 33.53 6.23 -15.98
N SER A 311 33.04 6.94 -17.00
CA SER A 311 33.15 6.49 -18.39
C SER A 311 34.59 6.32 -18.87
N HIS A 312 35.55 7.02 -18.28
CA HIS A 312 36.98 6.94 -18.62
C HIS A 312 37.72 5.82 -17.89
N GLN A 313 37.13 5.21 -16.86
CA GLN A 313 37.77 4.10 -16.15
C GLN A 313 37.89 2.86 -17.06
N PRO A 314 39.03 2.14 -17.01
CA PRO A 314 39.16 0.87 -17.70
C PRO A 314 38.22 -0.16 -17.07
N LEU A 315 37.65 -1.04 -17.90
CA LEU A 315 36.76 -2.09 -17.43
C LEU A 315 37.53 -3.42 -17.31
N ASN A 316 37.44 -4.07 -16.16
CA ASN A 316 38.02 -5.41 -16.00
C ASN A 316 37.14 -6.49 -16.65
N GLU A 317 37.67 -7.20 -17.64
CA GLU A 317 36.94 -8.26 -18.36
C GLU A 317 36.49 -9.43 -17.47
N THR A 318 37.23 -9.70 -16.40
CA THR A 318 36.90 -10.80 -15.46
C THR A 318 35.57 -10.52 -14.76
N ILE A 319 35.35 -9.27 -14.35
CA ILE A 319 34.14 -8.83 -13.68
C ILE A 319 32.96 -8.88 -14.65
N LEU A 320 33.14 -8.39 -15.87
CA LEU A 320 32.11 -8.42 -16.89
C LEU A 320 31.64 -9.86 -17.21
N LYS A 321 32.57 -10.83 -17.26
CA LYS A 321 32.22 -12.24 -17.44
C LYS A 321 31.39 -12.78 -16.26
N SER A 322 31.76 -12.42 -15.04
CA SER A 322 31.01 -12.82 -13.83
C SER A 322 29.60 -12.24 -13.79
N ILE A 323 29.45 -10.93 -14.07
CA ILE A 323 28.14 -10.26 -14.10
C ILE A 323 27.25 -10.90 -15.18
N LYS A 324 27.77 -11.12 -16.39
CA LYS A 324 27.00 -11.78 -17.47
C LYS A 324 26.59 -13.21 -17.13
N LYS A 325 27.43 -13.96 -16.41
CA LYS A 325 27.08 -15.31 -15.94
C LYS A 325 25.94 -15.27 -14.92
N PHE A 326 26.01 -14.33 -13.97
CA PHE A 326 24.96 -14.14 -12.98
C PHE A 326 23.65 -13.69 -13.61
N GLN A 327 23.72 -12.78 -14.57
CA GLN A 327 22.56 -12.30 -15.33
C GLN A 327 21.84 -13.44 -16.07
N LYS A 328 22.57 -14.35 -16.72
CA LYS A 328 21.95 -15.54 -17.36
C LYS A 328 21.21 -16.44 -16.39
N ASN A 329 21.72 -16.58 -15.17
CA ASN A 329 21.04 -17.37 -14.13
C ASN A 329 19.75 -16.68 -13.67
N LEU A 330 19.75 -15.35 -13.58
CA LEU A 330 18.56 -14.56 -13.23
C LEU A 330 17.53 -14.54 -14.36
N GLU A 331 17.97 -14.47 -15.62
CA GLU A 331 17.09 -14.58 -16.80
C GLU A 331 16.36 -15.92 -16.82
N ALA A 332 17.03 -17.01 -16.43
CA ALA A 332 16.39 -18.32 -16.26
C ALA A 332 15.34 -18.35 -15.13
N ALA A 333 15.46 -17.45 -14.14
CA ALA A 333 14.47 -17.26 -13.07
C ALA A 333 13.39 -16.21 -13.42
N GLY A 334 13.38 -15.70 -14.65
CA GLY A 334 12.39 -14.74 -15.14
C GLY A 334 12.67 -13.28 -14.78
N ILE A 335 13.90 -12.92 -14.40
CA ILE A 335 14.32 -11.54 -14.14
C ILE A 335 15.14 -11.05 -15.34
N GLU A 336 14.61 -10.07 -16.07
CA GLU A 336 15.25 -9.52 -17.26
C GLU A 336 16.30 -8.45 -16.94
N ASN A 337 17.14 -8.12 -17.93
CA ASN A 337 18.15 -7.08 -17.79
C ASN A 337 17.49 -5.70 -17.58
N GLY A 338 17.99 -4.94 -16.60
CA GLY A 338 17.50 -3.61 -16.28
C GLY A 338 16.26 -3.57 -15.38
N GLN A 339 15.80 -4.72 -14.89
CA GLN A 339 14.73 -4.78 -13.89
C GLN A 339 15.28 -4.64 -12.47
N ASN A 340 14.64 -3.80 -11.66
CA ASN A 340 14.91 -3.69 -10.23
C ASN A 340 13.98 -4.61 -9.45
N LEU A 341 14.56 -5.46 -8.60
CA LEU A 341 13.83 -6.38 -7.73
C LEU A 341 14.15 -6.05 -6.27
N LEU A 342 13.12 -5.70 -5.51
CA LEU A 342 13.22 -5.59 -4.06
C LEU A 342 12.48 -6.76 -3.40
N ALA A 343 13.17 -7.48 -2.53
CA ALA A 343 12.59 -8.55 -1.74
C ALA A 343 12.97 -8.40 -0.26
N ILE A 344 12.03 -8.71 0.63
CA ILE A 344 12.25 -8.80 2.07
C ILE A 344 11.94 -10.24 2.48
N ASN A 345 12.89 -10.91 3.13
CA ASN A 345 12.77 -12.31 3.59
C ASN A 345 12.28 -13.29 2.51
N GLY A 346 12.63 -13.06 1.25
CA GLY A 346 12.21 -13.90 0.11
C GLY A 346 10.87 -13.50 -0.53
N ARG A 347 10.08 -12.65 0.13
CA ARG A 347 8.87 -12.05 -0.45
C ARG A 347 9.26 -10.93 -1.40
N ILE A 348 8.94 -11.10 -2.68
CA ILE A 348 9.15 -10.06 -3.69
C ILE A 348 8.11 -8.96 -3.47
N ILE A 349 8.57 -7.75 -3.16
CA ILE A 349 7.71 -6.58 -2.96
C ILE A 349 7.29 -6.02 -4.31
N THR A 350 8.24 -5.89 -5.22
CA THR A 350 8.02 -5.24 -6.51
C THR A 350 8.95 -5.85 -7.57
N LYS A 351 8.40 -6.12 -8.78
CA LYS A 351 9.13 -6.62 -9.97
C LYS A 351 9.33 -5.55 -11.07
N THR A 352 8.92 -4.31 -10.82
CA THR A 352 8.88 -3.21 -11.80
C THR A 352 9.22 -1.87 -11.15
N ASP A 353 9.68 -0.86 -11.88
CA ASP A 353 9.99 0.48 -11.33
C ASP A 353 8.76 1.27 -10.82
N SER A 354 7.64 0.60 -10.53
CA SER A 354 6.53 1.16 -9.77
C SER A 354 7.07 1.63 -8.42
N GLN A 355 7.00 2.95 -8.21
CA GLN A 355 7.52 3.68 -7.06
C GLN A 355 7.35 2.89 -5.77
N ILE A 356 8.45 2.38 -5.23
CA ILE A 356 8.47 1.74 -3.91
C ILE A 356 8.02 2.81 -2.91
N ASN A 357 6.82 2.65 -2.39
CA ASN A 357 6.26 3.59 -1.42
C ASN A 357 6.79 3.23 -0.02
N ILE A 358 7.41 4.21 0.64
CA ILE A 358 7.91 4.07 2.02
C ILE A 358 6.80 3.63 2.99
N PHE A 359 5.56 4.08 2.77
CA PHE A 359 4.42 3.74 3.62
C PHE A 359 4.04 2.26 3.48
N SER A 360 4.01 1.76 2.24
CA SER A 360 3.77 0.34 1.97
C SER A 360 4.90 -0.54 2.51
N LEU A 361 6.15 -0.07 2.46
CA LEU A 361 7.29 -0.77 3.03
C LEU A 361 7.15 -0.91 4.56
N ILE A 362 6.73 0.15 5.26
CA ILE A 362 6.48 0.13 6.70
C ILE A 362 5.40 -0.90 7.05
N GLU A 363 4.31 -0.92 6.30
CA GLU A 363 3.21 -1.88 6.51
C GLU A 363 3.69 -3.32 6.33
N ILE A 364 4.42 -3.61 5.25
CA ILE A 364 5.01 -4.94 5.00
C ILE A 364 5.95 -5.34 6.14
N MET A 365 6.81 -4.43 6.62
CA MET A 365 7.72 -4.72 7.73
C MET A 365 6.97 -5.00 9.04
N LYS A 366 5.86 -4.30 9.31
CA LYS A 366 5.01 -4.55 10.48
C LYS A 366 4.30 -5.90 10.39
N GLU A 367 3.76 -6.25 9.23
CA GLU A 367 3.12 -7.55 8.97
C GLU A 367 4.10 -8.72 9.11
N GLU A 368 5.28 -8.56 8.51
CA GLU A 368 6.35 -9.57 8.56
C GLU A 368 6.80 -9.80 10.00
N LYS A 369 7.05 -8.72 10.75
CA LYS A 369 7.39 -8.83 12.18
C LYS A 369 6.29 -9.51 12.98
N LYS A 370 5.02 -9.13 12.79
CA LYS A 370 3.88 -9.75 13.49
C LYS A 370 3.82 -11.26 13.22
N THR A 371 4.07 -11.66 11.98
CA THR A 371 4.09 -13.07 11.58
C THR A 371 5.26 -13.80 12.26
N LEU A 372 6.45 -13.20 12.30
CA LEU A 372 7.60 -13.75 12.99
C LEU A 372 7.37 -13.88 14.50
N ASP A 373 6.81 -12.86 15.13
CA ASP A 373 6.49 -12.88 16.56
C ASP A 373 5.50 -14.03 16.87
N GLN A 374 4.48 -14.24 16.02
CA GLN A 374 3.55 -15.37 16.15
C GLN A 374 4.23 -16.74 16.00
N ILE A 375 5.17 -16.88 15.07
CA ILE A 375 5.94 -18.13 14.88
C ILE A 375 6.79 -18.42 16.12
N VAL A 376 7.42 -17.39 16.69
CA VAL A 376 8.21 -17.49 17.92
C VAL A 376 7.33 -17.85 19.11
N GLU A 377 6.15 -17.24 19.24
CA GLU A 377 5.16 -17.56 20.29
C GLU A 377 4.67 -19.03 20.21
N MET A 378 4.58 -19.60 19.00
CA MET A 378 4.25 -21.01 18.79
C MET A 378 5.37 -21.98 19.18
N GLY A 379 6.53 -21.48 19.63
CA GLY A 379 7.66 -22.29 20.07
C GLY A 379 8.61 -22.70 18.95
N PHE A 380 8.46 -22.18 17.74
CA PHE A 380 9.43 -22.33 16.66
C PHE A 380 10.62 -21.35 16.78
N GLY A 381 10.78 -20.75 17.95
CA GLY A 381 11.82 -19.78 18.23
C GLY A 381 13.08 -20.40 18.84
N GLY A 382 14.20 -20.42 18.10
CA GLY A 382 15.49 -20.88 18.62
C GLY A 382 16.65 -20.11 18.00
N GLU A 383 17.76 -19.94 18.73
CA GLU A 383 18.95 -19.19 18.28
C GLU A 383 19.57 -19.72 16.98
N ASN A 384 19.30 -20.99 16.63
CA ASN A 384 19.83 -21.66 15.44
C ASN A 384 18.87 -21.67 14.23
N ILE A 385 17.70 -21.05 14.33
CA ILE A 385 16.70 -21.07 13.24
C ILE A 385 16.87 -19.82 12.38
N ASP A 386 17.18 -20.05 11.10
CA ASP A 386 17.24 -19.00 10.07
C ASP A 386 15.82 -18.67 9.61
N TYR A 387 15.17 -17.73 10.31
CA TYR A 387 13.81 -17.31 10.00
C TYR A 387 13.66 -16.78 8.57
N THR A 388 14.72 -16.23 7.97
CA THR A 388 14.66 -15.73 6.59
C THR A 388 14.44 -16.87 5.59
N LYS A 389 15.08 -18.03 5.82
CA LYS A 389 14.84 -19.22 5.03
C LYS A 389 13.44 -19.78 5.26
N LEU A 390 12.98 -19.84 6.51
CA LEU A 390 11.64 -20.29 6.83
C LEU A 390 10.58 -19.47 6.09
N MET A 391 10.68 -18.14 6.15
CA MET A 391 9.74 -17.22 5.49
C MET A 391 9.80 -17.34 3.96
N SER A 392 10.98 -17.57 3.38
CA SER A 392 11.10 -17.78 1.92
C SER A 392 10.54 -19.13 1.43
N LEU A 393 10.42 -20.13 2.31
CA LEU A 393 9.89 -21.45 1.98
C LEU A 393 8.36 -21.50 2.04
N VAL A 394 7.73 -20.56 2.74
CA VAL A 394 6.28 -20.54 2.93
C VAL A 394 5.67 -19.44 2.09
N ASP A 395 4.99 -19.84 1.02
CA ASP A 395 4.24 -18.89 0.19
C ASP A 395 2.90 -18.56 0.86
N PHE A 396 2.85 -17.43 1.55
CA PHE A 396 1.61 -16.88 2.13
C PHE A 396 0.79 -16.06 1.12
N SER A 397 1.18 -16.02 -0.15
CA SER A 397 0.39 -15.35 -1.20
C SER A 397 -1.01 -15.99 -1.26
N PRO A 398 -2.07 -15.19 -1.46
CA PRO A 398 -3.41 -15.74 -1.64
C PRO A 398 -3.36 -16.76 -2.77
N VAL A 399 -3.83 -17.98 -2.49
CA VAL A 399 -3.89 -19.07 -3.46
C VAL A 399 -4.56 -18.53 -4.72
N ASP A 400 -3.83 -18.50 -5.83
CA ASP A 400 -4.37 -18.02 -7.10
C ASP A 400 -5.46 -19.00 -7.56
N LEU A 401 -6.71 -18.64 -7.26
CA LEU A 401 -7.89 -19.42 -7.63
C LEU A 401 -8.03 -19.57 -9.15
N SER A 402 -7.32 -18.78 -9.96
CA SER A 402 -7.34 -18.90 -11.43
C SER A 402 -6.75 -20.22 -11.93
N GLY A 403 -5.86 -20.85 -11.13
CA GLY A 403 -5.30 -22.17 -11.42
C GLY A 403 -6.21 -23.34 -11.06
N TYR A 404 -7.31 -23.10 -10.32
CA TYR A 404 -8.19 -24.16 -9.81
C TYR A 404 -9.48 -24.23 -10.62
N ALA A 405 -9.84 -25.43 -11.05
CA ALA A 405 -11.13 -25.69 -11.69
C ALA A 405 -12.16 -26.12 -10.65
N PHE A 406 -13.30 -25.43 -10.61
CA PHE A 406 -14.43 -25.79 -9.76
C PHE A 406 -15.44 -26.65 -10.52
N ASP A 407 -15.93 -27.71 -9.91
CA ASP A 407 -17.02 -28.53 -10.48
C ASP A 407 -18.37 -27.83 -10.26
N TYR A 408 -18.95 -27.32 -11.35
CA TYR A 408 -20.23 -26.62 -11.30
C TYR A 408 -21.45 -27.56 -11.35
N ARG A 409 -21.27 -28.87 -11.60
CA ARG A 409 -22.39 -29.81 -11.84
C ARG A 409 -23.25 -30.00 -10.60
N GLU A 410 -22.67 -29.87 -9.42
CA GLU A 410 -23.41 -29.94 -8.15
C GLU A 410 -24.44 -28.82 -8.03
N ALA A 411 -24.15 -27.63 -8.58
CA ALA A 411 -25.05 -26.47 -8.50
C ALA A 411 -26.31 -26.56 -9.39
N LYS A 412 -26.44 -27.62 -10.22
CA LYS A 412 -27.58 -27.87 -11.14
C LYS A 412 -28.06 -26.61 -11.88
N PRO A 413 -27.21 -26.01 -12.72
CA PRO A 413 -27.58 -24.81 -13.46
C PRO A 413 -28.69 -25.07 -14.48
N GLU A 414 -29.62 -24.12 -14.59
CA GLU A 414 -30.61 -24.07 -15.67
C GLU A 414 -29.99 -23.43 -16.91
N PHE A 415 -29.92 -24.17 -18.01
CA PHE A 415 -29.23 -23.73 -19.22
C PHE A 415 -30.13 -22.92 -20.15
N LEU A 416 -29.66 -21.74 -20.55
CA LEU A 416 -30.39 -20.81 -21.42
C LEU A 416 -30.28 -21.18 -22.91
N ASN A 417 -29.20 -21.85 -23.30
CA ASN A 417 -28.95 -22.30 -24.66
C ASN A 417 -28.33 -23.71 -24.70
N ASN A 418 -28.44 -24.35 -25.87
CA ASN A 418 -27.87 -25.66 -26.14
C ASN A 418 -27.03 -25.63 -27.43
N MET A 419 -25.71 -25.77 -27.27
CA MET A 419 -24.74 -25.72 -28.36
C MET A 419 -24.77 -26.96 -29.27
N GLU A 420 -25.32 -28.08 -28.81
CA GLU A 420 -25.32 -29.36 -29.53
C GLU A 420 -26.62 -29.63 -30.30
N SER A 421 -27.45 -28.60 -30.47
CA SER A 421 -28.67 -28.71 -31.27
C SER A 421 -28.37 -29.18 -32.70
N THR A 422 -29.34 -29.86 -33.32
CA THR A 422 -29.22 -30.47 -34.65
C THR A 422 -28.87 -29.47 -35.76
N LEU A 423 -29.10 -28.18 -35.53
CA LEU A 423 -28.85 -27.06 -36.46
C LEU A 423 -27.39 -26.55 -36.49
N GLY A 424 -26.51 -27.05 -35.62
CA GLY A 424 -25.12 -26.57 -35.56
C GLY A 424 -24.26 -27.01 -36.76
N VAL A 425 -23.74 -26.04 -37.51
CA VAL A 425 -22.95 -26.27 -38.75
C VAL A 425 -21.53 -26.78 -38.45
N TYR A 426 -20.91 -26.30 -37.37
CA TYR A 426 -19.48 -26.53 -37.09
C TYR A 426 -19.29 -27.47 -35.90
N LYS A 427 -19.22 -28.78 -36.14
CA LYS A 427 -19.13 -29.81 -35.07
C LYS A 427 -17.74 -30.41 -34.87
N SER A 428 -16.76 -30.07 -35.70
CA SER A 428 -15.42 -30.65 -35.68
C SER A 428 -14.51 -29.98 -34.65
N LEU A 429 -13.90 -30.79 -33.78
CA LEU A 429 -12.93 -30.31 -32.78
C LEU A 429 -11.62 -29.83 -33.40
N HIS A 430 -11.31 -30.20 -34.65
CA HIS A 430 -10.13 -29.72 -35.36
C HIS A 430 -10.14 -28.19 -35.52
N LEU A 431 -11.32 -27.55 -35.45
CA LEU A 431 -11.44 -26.11 -35.46
C LEU A 431 -10.74 -25.45 -34.26
N LEU A 432 -10.47 -26.16 -33.16
CA LEU A 432 -9.67 -25.67 -32.02
C LEU A 432 -8.17 -25.60 -32.31
N LEU A 433 -7.69 -26.38 -33.28
CA LEU A 433 -6.27 -26.47 -33.62
C LEU A 433 -5.87 -25.51 -34.75
N GLN A 434 -6.84 -24.99 -35.49
CA GLN A 434 -6.58 -24.03 -36.57
C GLN A 434 -6.18 -22.65 -36.02
N PRO A 435 -5.34 -21.88 -36.71
CA PRO A 435 -5.06 -20.49 -36.33
C PRO A 435 -6.35 -19.66 -36.43
N PHE A 436 -6.65 -18.88 -35.39
CA PHE A 436 -7.83 -18.00 -35.31
C PHE A 436 -7.41 -16.62 -34.80
N PRO A 437 -8.06 -15.51 -35.23
CA PRO A 437 -7.70 -14.18 -34.77
C PRO A 437 -7.73 -14.06 -33.23
N PRO A 438 -6.73 -13.40 -32.62
CA PRO A 438 -6.68 -13.25 -31.16
C PRO A 438 -7.91 -12.47 -30.67
N GLY A 439 -8.49 -12.93 -29.56
CA GLY A 439 -9.65 -12.29 -28.91
C GLY A 439 -11.03 -12.70 -29.46
N GLN A 440 -11.12 -13.56 -30.48
CA GLN A 440 -12.40 -14.05 -30.99
C GLN A 440 -12.74 -15.47 -30.52
N ILE A 441 -14.02 -15.70 -30.21
CA ILE A 441 -14.53 -17.03 -29.83
C ILE A 441 -14.74 -17.86 -31.10
N ARG A 442 -14.18 -19.07 -31.10
CA ARG A 442 -14.27 -19.98 -32.25
C ARG A 442 -15.70 -20.51 -32.42
N PRO A 443 -16.24 -20.53 -33.65
CA PRO A 443 -17.59 -21.00 -33.89
C PRO A 443 -17.68 -22.53 -33.86
N ILE A 444 -17.83 -23.12 -32.67
CA ILE A 444 -17.96 -24.57 -32.49
C ILE A 444 -19.29 -24.90 -31.81
N SER A 445 -20.14 -25.64 -32.51
CA SER A 445 -21.43 -26.17 -32.02
C SER A 445 -21.23 -27.44 -31.17
N ARG A 446 -20.38 -27.36 -30.14
CA ARG A 446 -20.11 -28.43 -29.16
C ARG A 446 -20.13 -27.84 -27.75
N ASN A 447 -20.52 -28.64 -26.77
CA ASN A 447 -20.53 -28.22 -25.38
C ASN A 447 -19.10 -28.20 -24.78
N ILE A 448 -18.32 -27.16 -25.07
CA ILE A 448 -16.92 -27.00 -24.64
C ILE A 448 -16.79 -25.91 -23.59
N PHE A 449 -17.32 -24.72 -23.90
CA PHE A 449 -17.25 -23.54 -23.04
C PHE A 449 -18.58 -23.36 -22.31
N ASN A 450 -18.52 -23.41 -20.98
CA ASN A 450 -19.66 -23.23 -20.10
C ASN A 450 -19.43 -22.02 -19.20
N VAL A 451 -20.41 -21.12 -19.15
CA VAL A 451 -20.44 -19.98 -18.23
C VAL A 451 -21.63 -20.17 -17.31
N ILE A 452 -21.34 -20.39 -16.02
CA ILE A 452 -22.37 -20.55 -14.98
C ILE A 452 -22.43 -19.25 -14.18
N VAL A 453 -23.62 -18.67 -14.07
CA VAL A 453 -23.83 -17.39 -13.42
C VAL A 453 -24.81 -17.57 -12.27
N PHE A 454 -24.39 -17.11 -11.08
CA PHE A 454 -25.23 -17.08 -9.89
C PHE A 454 -26.00 -15.76 -9.87
N ILE A 455 -27.32 -15.83 -9.94
CA ILE A 455 -28.20 -14.67 -10.09
C ILE A 455 -29.22 -14.63 -8.97
N ASP A 456 -29.44 -13.44 -8.44
CA ASP A 456 -30.59 -13.16 -7.59
C ASP A 456 -31.82 -12.86 -8.49
N PRO A 457 -32.87 -13.69 -8.43
CA PRO A 457 -34.04 -13.56 -9.28
C PRO A 457 -34.87 -12.29 -8.95
N PHE A 458 -34.70 -11.72 -7.76
CA PHE A 458 -35.45 -10.54 -7.31
C PHE A 458 -34.65 -9.24 -7.40
N ASP A 459 -33.43 -9.28 -7.92
CA ASP A 459 -32.67 -8.07 -8.20
C ASP A 459 -33.07 -7.48 -9.56
N SER A 460 -33.63 -6.27 -9.53
CA SER A 460 -34.09 -5.54 -10.71
C SER A 460 -32.95 -4.90 -11.52
N ASN A 461 -31.75 -4.74 -10.95
CA ASN A 461 -30.64 -4.06 -11.63
C ASN A 461 -29.46 -5.00 -11.94
N ASP A 462 -29.76 -6.10 -12.62
CA ASP A 462 -28.77 -7.11 -12.94
C ASP A 462 -28.13 -6.88 -14.31
N PHE A 463 -27.01 -6.15 -14.31
CA PHE A 463 -26.21 -5.88 -15.50
C PHE A 463 -25.70 -7.16 -16.18
N LEU A 464 -25.33 -8.18 -15.39
CA LEU A 464 -24.80 -9.44 -15.91
C LEU A 464 -25.86 -10.18 -16.71
N PHE A 465 -27.09 -10.25 -16.20
CA PHE A 465 -28.18 -10.89 -16.91
C PHE A 465 -28.46 -10.25 -18.27
N ARG A 466 -28.50 -8.91 -18.35
CA ARG A 466 -28.70 -8.19 -19.62
C ARG A 466 -27.57 -8.49 -20.62
N LYS A 467 -26.32 -8.56 -20.17
CA LYS A 467 -25.18 -8.93 -21.02
C LYS A 467 -25.29 -10.36 -21.56
N ILE A 468 -25.71 -11.32 -20.72
CA ILE A 468 -25.95 -12.70 -21.17
C ILE A 468 -27.01 -12.74 -22.26
N GLN A 469 -28.10 -11.98 -22.11
CA GLN A 469 -29.14 -11.89 -23.15
C GLN A 469 -28.62 -11.29 -24.46
N GLU A 470 -27.76 -10.27 -24.40
CA GLU A 470 -27.08 -9.73 -25.59
C GLU A 470 -26.22 -10.80 -26.29
N TYR A 471 -25.46 -11.59 -25.52
CA TYR A 471 -24.63 -12.67 -26.06
C TYR A 471 -25.44 -13.84 -26.62
N LEU A 472 -26.57 -14.16 -26.00
CA LEU A 472 -27.50 -15.16 -26.52
C LEU A 472 -28.13 -14.69 -27.84
N LYS A 473 -28.50 -13.41 -27.95
CA LYS A 473 -29.04 -12.81 -29.18
C LYS A 473 -28.00 -12.73 -30.30
N SER A 474 -26.73 -12.48 -29.97
CA SER A 474 -25.65 -12.44 -30.96
C SER A 474 -25.17 -13.82 -31.42
N GLY A 475 -25.65 -14.91 -30.79
CA GLY A 475 -25.34 -16.28 -31.20
C GLY A 475 -23.92 -16.71 -30.86
N VAL A 476 -23.39 -16.28 -29.70
CA VAL A 476 -22.06 -16.70 -29.25
C VAL A 476 -22.01 -18.21 -29.00
N TYR A 477 -20.87 -18.83 -29.36
CA TYR A 477 -20.62 -20.26 -29.19
C TYR A 477 -20.16 -20.62 -27.77
N ILE A 478 -20.92 -20.17 -26.78
CA ILE A 478 -20.72 -20.43 -25.35
C ILE A 478 -22.06 -20.88 -24.77
N ARG A 479 -22.03 -21.90 -23.92
CA ARG A 479 -23.22 -22.36 -23.19
C ARG A 479 -23.37 -21.58 -21.88
N PHE A 480 -24.51 -20.94 -21.69
CA PHE A 480 -24.82 -20.16 -20.48
C PHE A 480 -25.77 -20.94 -19.58
N GLY A 481 -25.42 -21.06 -18.31
CA GLY A 481 -26.25 -21.64 -17.25
C GLY A 481 -26.47 -20.64 -16.12
N VAL A 482 -27.65 -20.68 -15.51
CA VAL A 482 -28.04 -19.80 -14.40
C VAL A 482 -28.37 -20.61 -13.17
N VAL A 483 -27.86 -20.18 -12.02
CA VAL A 483 -28.17 -20.74 -10.71
C VAL A 483 -28.83 -19.65 -9.87
N ALA A 484 -30.01 -19.93 -9.31
CA ALA A 484 -30.71 -18.98 -8.45
C ALA A 484 -30.10 -18.97 -7.05
N ILE A 485 -29.77 -17.77 -6.55
CA ILE A 485 -29.30 -17.55 -5.18
C ILE A 485 -30.14 -16.46 -4.50
N PHE A 486 -30.32 -16.57 -3.18
CA PHE A 486 -31.07 -15.59 -2.42
C PHE A 486 -30.49 -15.42 -1.03
N ASP A 487 -29.93 -14.25 -0.69
CA ASP A 487 -29.39 -14.02 0.65
C ASP A 487 -30.46 -13.49 1.61
N GLU A 488 -30.91 -14.34 2.53
CA GLU A 488 -31.94 -14.00 3.54
C GLU A 488 -31.45 -12.93 4.52
N LYS A 489 -30.16 -12.95 4.90
CA LYS A 489 -29.58 -11.99 5.87
C LYS A 489 -29.49 -10.60 5.28
N LYS A 490 -29.05 -10.51 4.02
CA LYS A 490 -28.95 -9.23 3.31
C LYS A 490 -30.31 -8.60 3.05
N LYS A 491 -31.35 -9.41 2.80
CA LYS A 491 -32.70 -8.92 2.49
C LYS A 491 -33.65 -8.84 3.68
N GLY A 492 -33.26 -9.37 4.84
CA GLY A 492 -34.05 -9.31 6.09
C GLY A 492 -35.43 -9.97 5.99
N MET A 493 -35.60 -10.91 5.05
CA MET A 493 -36.88 -11.57 4.77
C MET A 493 -36.65 -13.03 4.43
N SER A 494 -37.59 -13.89 4.79
CA SER A 494 -37.49 -15.32 4.46
C SER A 494 -37.72 -15.57 2.96
N LEU A 495 -37.13 -16.63 2.43
CA LEU A 495 -37.30 -17.03 1.03
C LEU A 495 -38.78 -17.18 0.63
N GLU A 496 -39.61 -17.70 1.53
CA GLU A 496 -41.03 -17.94 1.28
C GLU A 496 -41.85 -16.65 1.26
N GLU A 497 -41.47 -15.66 2.06
CA GLU A 497 -42.03 -14.30 2.01
C GLU A 497 -41.57 -13.56 0.76
N ALA A 498 -40.32 -13.73 0.34
CA ALA A 498 -39.77 -13.08 -0.86
C ALA A 498 -40.48 -13.54 -2.14
N VAL A 499 -40.71 -14.84 -2.31
CA VAL A 499 -41.43 -15.39 -3.48
C VAL A 499 -42.89 -14.93 -3.55
N LYS A 500 -43.51 -14.66 -2.39
CA LYS A 500 -44.90 -14.16 -2.27
C LYS A 500 -45.01 -12.66 -2.47
N SER A 501 -44.09 -11.87 -1.91
CA SER A 501 -44.19 -10.41 -1.81
C SER A 501 -43.43 -9.64 -2.90
N LYS A 502 -42.34 -10.19 -3.46
CA LYS A 502 -41.54 -9.53 -4.50
C LYS A 502 -41.92 -10.05 -5.88
N GLU A 503 -42.18 -9.13 -6.80
CA GLU A 503 -42.30 -9.43 -8.22
C GLU A 503 -40.90 -9.61 -8.82
N ALA A 504 -40.57 -10.82 -9.24
CA ALA A 504 -39.38 -11.09 -10.02
C ALA A 504 -39.59 -10.62 -11.47
N GLU A 505 -38.53 -10.12 -12.10
CA GLU A 505 -38.56 -9.62 -13.48
C GLU A 505 -39.11 -10.71 -14.42
N PRO A 506 -40.07 -10.39 -15.32
CA PRO A 506 -40.76 -11.40 -16.14
C PRO A 506 -39.80 -12.19 -17.04
N GLU A 507 -38.70 -11.59 -17.47
CA GLU A 507 -37.68 -12.26 -18.27
C GLU A 507 -36.86 -13.27 -17.47
N LYS A 508 -36.58 -12.99 -16.19
CA LYS A 508 -35.93 -13.94 -15.27
C LYS A 508 -36.89 -15.07 -14.89
N MET A 509 -38.16 -14.76 -14.64
CA MET A 509 -39.19 -15.76 -14.34
C MET A 509 -39.42 -16.77 -15.47
N ARG A 510 -39.16 -16.38 -16.73
CA ARG A 510 -39.23 -17.29 -17.88
C ARG A 510 -38.25 -18.48 -17.79
N ILE A 511 -37.14 -18.33 -17.07
CA ILE A 511 -36.12 -19.38 -16.90
C ILE A 511 -36.69 -20.53 -16.07
N TRP A 512 -37.30 -20.23 -14.92
CA TRP A 512 -37.83 -21.23 -14.01
C TRP A 512 -39.30 -21.59 -14.28
N GLY A 513 -40.01 -20.79 -15.08
CA GLY A 513 -41.36 -21.04 -15.59
C GLY A 513 -42.49 -20.98 -14.55
N SER A 514 -42.22 -21.26 -13.28
CA SER A 514 -43.17 -21.20 -12.16
C SER A 514 -42.47 -20.76 -10.87
N LYS A 515 -43.23 -20.14 -9.96
CA LYS A 515 -42.72 -19.75 -8.63
C LYS A 515 -42.30 -20.96 -7.78
N GLU A 516 -42.94 -22.12 -7.99
CA GLU A 516 -42.61 -23.38 -7.30
C GLU A 516 -41.24 -23.91 -7.72
N LYS A 517 -40.94 -23.95 -9.02
CA LYS A 517 -39.62 -24.35 -9.53
C LYS A 517 -38.49 -23.41 -9.10
N LEU A 518 -38.77 -22.11 -8.98
CA LEU A 518 -37.81 -21.15 -8.45
C LEU A 518 -37.51 -21.42 -6.96
N LEU A 519 -38.56 -21.71 -6.19
CA LEU A 519 -38.44 -22.04 -4.78
C LEU A 519 -37.68 -23.37 -4.56
N ASP A 520 -37.92 -24.38 -5.40
CA ASP A 520 -37.16 -25.63 -5.39
C ASP A 520 -35.68 -25.42 -5.79
N ALA A 521 -35.42 -24.57 -6.78
CA ALA A 521 -34.05 -24.25 -7.20
C ALA A 521 -33.24 -23.58 -6.09
N ILE A 522 -33.85 -22.66 -5.34
CA ILE A 522 -33.19 -21.96 -4.21
C ILE A 522 -33.11 -22.86 -2.97
N LYS A 523 -34.13 -23.69 -2.71
CA LYS A 523 -34.08 -24.66 -1.61
C LYS A 523 -33.01 -25.72 -1.85
N TYR A 524 -32.81 -26.16 -3.09
CA TYR A 524 -31.75 -27.11 -3.44
C TYR A 524 -30.35 -26.57 -3.11
N THR A 525 -30.06 -25.32 -3.48
CA THR A 525 -28.79 -24.66 -3.16
C THR A 525 -28.59 -24.45 -1.65
N CYS A 526 -29.66 -24.28 -0.86
CA CYS A 526 -29.57 -24.20 0.60
C CYS A 526 -29.46 -25.56 1.33
N VAL A 527 -30.12 -26.62 0.86
CA VAL A 527 -30.14 -27.93 1.55
C VAL A 527 -28.79 -28.66 1.48
N GLU A 528 -28.05 -28.52 0.39
CA GLU A 528 -26.68 -29.06 0.31
C GLU A 528 -25.69 -28.33 1.25
N LYS A 529 -25.96 -27.05 1.60
CA LYS A 529 -25.19 -26.27 2.57
C LYS A 529 -25.20 -26.92 3.96
N SER A 530 -26.37 -27.37 4.41
CA SER A 530 -26.59 -27.97 5.73
C SER A 530 -25.92 -29.35 5.89
N LYS A 531 -25.87 -30.16 4.82
CA LYS A 531 -25.31 -31.51 4.91
C LYS A 531 -23.78 -31.55 4.85
N ARG A 532 -23.14 -30.57 4.22
CA ARG A 532 -21.67 -30.59 4.02
C ARG A 532 -20.87 -29.64 4.91
N SER A 533 -21.47 -28.57 5.47
CA SER A 533 -20.78 -27.80 6.53
C SER A 533 -20.45 -28.65 7.76
N ALA A 534 -21.17 -29.76 7.94
CA ALA A 534 -20.93 -30.74 9.00
C ALA A 534 -19.89 -31.83 8.62
N ALA A 535 -19.55 -32.00 7.34
CA ALA A 535 -18.80 -33.17 6.87
C ALA A 535 -17.39 -32.86 6.34
N ALA A 536 -17.11 -31.63 5.90
CA ALA A 536 -15.80 -31.25 5.40
C ALA A 536 -15.47 -29.85 5.91
N GLY A 537 -14.48 -29.72 6.80
CA GLY A 537 -13.98 -28.44 7.31
C GLY A 537 -13.25 -27.58 6.25
N LEU A 538 -13.68 -27.65 4.99
CA LEU A 538 -13.21 -26.88 3.84
C LEU A 538 -14.43 -26.62 2.93
N ASP A 539 -14.82 -25.36 2.82
CA ASP A 539 -15.95 -24.86 2.02
C ASP A 539 -15.68 -25.02 0.51
N SER A 540 -15.93 -26.22 0.01
CA SER A 540 -15.79 -26.59 -1.41
C SER A 540 -16.98 -26.15 -2.28
N ASN A 541 -17.79 -25.20 -1.82
CA ASN A 541 -18.95 -24.71 -2.57
C ASN A 541 -18.62 -23.37 -3.24
N PRO A 542 -18.67 -23.24 -4.59
CA PRO A 542 -18.24 -22.03 -5.30
C PRO A 542 -18.98 -20.75 -4.88
N GLY A 543 -20.21 -20.85 -4.36
CA GLY A 543 -20.94 -19.69 -3.80
C GLY A 543 -20.32 -19.11 -2.52
N ILE A 544 -19.71 -19.95 -1.68
CA ILE A 544 -19.09 -19.52 -0.40
C ILE A 544 -17.72 -18.87 -0.67
N LEU A 545 -16.95 -19.42 -1.61
CA LEU A 545 -15.67 -18.84 -2.06
C LEU A 545 -15.85 -17.46 -2.72
N LEU A 546 -17.04 -17.18 -3.26
CA LEU A 546 -17.43 -15.88 -3.80
C LEU A 546 -18.07 -14.94 -2.75
N GLY A 547 -18.07 -15.31 -1.47
CA GLY A 547 -18.59 -14.48 -0.37
C GLY A 547 -20.11 -14.42 -0.27
N PHE A 548 -20.85 -15.31 -0.94
CA PHE A 548 -22.31 -15.34 -0.90
C PHE A 548 -22.82 -16.35 0.12
N HIS A 549 -23.75 -15.90 0.97
CA HIS A 549 -24.53 -16.75 1.84
C HIS A 549 -25.96 -16.86 1.26
N PRO A 550 -26.26 -17.91 0.47
CA PRO A 550 -27.60 -18.10 -0.11
C PRO A 550 -28.66 -18.47 0.94
N CYS A 551 -28.26 -18.58 2.21
CA CYS A 551 -28.97 -18.78 3.47
C CYS A 551 -27.92 -18.44 4.56
#